data_AF-A0A078L1B5-F1
#
_entry.id   AF-A0A078L1B5-F1
#
_cell.length_a   1.000
_cell.length_b   1.000
_cell.length_c   1.000
_cell.angle_alpha   90.00
_cell.angle_beta   90.00
_cell.angle_gamma   90.00
#
_symmetry.space_group_name_H-M   'P 1'
#
loop_
_entity.id
_entity.type
_entity.pdbx_description
1 polymer ?
#
loop_
_entity_poly.entity_id
_entity_poly.type
_entity_poly.pdbx_seq_one_letter_code
_entity_poly.pdbx_strand_id
1 'polypeptide(L)'
;MSIAKFKKISLLGLSQSKKEIINALQGLGCMHLIAINPPSKKALTTSSTTLLDEIKSALRYLKDSPQQGRARLHWHDFSPDKIVKQILANQSALRAMIDRHDFLEQRTKDLAELGQFELPPEECLAGIKLWFYKISVNETQLIPKEIPAQEIYRNNRYIFIALLATTEPQDEQLCARRIHTGSVCLNSLYVELELVNEKIDDLVDERRNLTRYRYLLSLELAQFSDRTQLKKALDKTQDHDDFFLLQGWLPQSQLVEVQQFCEQNQLALTIEDPLEGELPPTLLESNSWLAGGRELVSFYQIPGYHSLDPSIMVFFSFSLFFAMIMADAGYGLILALFTLVSWKWLGRYNGAKWLRPLLISISSFSIVYGVLLGSYWGVEPKAGTWLAELKIININNFNAMMALVIVIGCLHICLGSAMRAWFSTQLNERLQALGFILFIIAALVFSLGLAKHHNSLKELSYVLFLISLLMIMIFASNEPVTGFKSLVKRIFHSLAALYELPSLLGDILSYLRLFALGLAGASLAITFNTLAMHIGHSTSWVLAIIVLLIGQTMNFALCLMGAVIHGLRLNYIEFFKWALKEDGYIYQPFKKQEISHE
;
A
#
# COMPACT_ATOMS: atom_id res chain seq x y z
N MET A 1 -20.58 -5.12 -14.81
CA MET A 1 -19.66 -4.06 -14.37
C MET A 1 -19.30 -3.27 -15.58
N SER A 2 -19.25 -1.96 -15.43
CA SER A 2 -19.02 -1.06 -16.55
C SER A 2 -18.46 0.24 -16.00
N ILE A 3 -17.68 0.91 -16.84
CA ILE A 3 -17.40 2.32 -16.63
C ILE A 3 -18.73 3.07 -16.74
N ALA A 4 -19.05 3.89 -15.74
CA ALA A 4 -20.26 4.70 -15.75
C ALA A 4 -20.24 5.65 -16.95
N LYS A 5 -21.35 5.79 -17.67
CA LYS A 5 -21.45 6.75 -18.77
C LYS A 5 -21.47 8.17 -18.21
N PHE A 6 -20.63 9.03 -18.74
CA PHE A 6 -20.56 10.44 -18.39
C PHE A 6 -21.26 11.31 -19.43
N LYS A 7 -21.86 12.40 -18.95
CA LYS A 7 -22.34 13.52 -19.75
C LYS A 7 -21.53 14.76 -19.40
N LYS A 8 -21.23 15.58 -20.40
CA LYS A 8 -20.66 16.91 -20.19
C LYS A 8 -21.80 17.86 -19.90
N ILE A 9 -21.68 18.62 -18.83
CA ILE A 9 -22.72 19.55 -18.40
C ILE A 9 -22.13 20.95 -18.33
N SER A 10 -22.86 21.90 -18.91
CA SER A 10 -22.61 23.33 -18.78
C SER A 10 -23.76 23.96 -18.01
N LEU A 11 -23.43 24.58 -16.87
CA LEU A 11 -24.35 25.30 -15.99
C LEU A 11 -24.14 26.80 -16.15
N LEU A 12 -25.23 27.51 -16.39
CA LEU A 12 -25.28 28.96 -16.56
C LEU A 12 -26.19 29.55 -15.48
N GLY A 13 -25.67 30.50 -14.71
CA GLY A 13 -26.40 31.19 -13.65
C GLY A 13 -25.99 32.65 -13.51
N LEU A 14 -26.75 33.43 -12.74
CA LEU A 14 -26.47 34.84 -12.50
C LEU A 14 -25.23 35.00 -11.62
N SER A 15 -24.36 35.97 -11.97
CA SER A 15 -23.10 36.23 -11.27
C SER A 15 -23.32 36.56 -9.78
N GLN A 16 -24.44 37.20 -9.44
CA GLN A 16 -24.82 37.55 -8.06
C GLN A 16 -25.02 36.32 -7.16
N SER A 17 -25.61 35.25 -7.69
CA SER A 17 -25.91 34.00 -6.97
C SER A 17 -24.79 32.96 -7.04
N LYS A 18 -23.65 33.27 -7.67
CA LYS A 18 -22.55 32.33 -7.96
C LYS A 18 -22.12 31.52 -6.73
N LYS A 19 -21.86 32.19 -5.60
CA LYS A 19 -21.36 31.52 -4.39
C LYS A 19 -22.39 30.59 -3.76
N GLU A 20 -23.65 30.98 -3.77
CA GLU A 20 -24.75 30.20 -3.19
C GLU A 20 -25.01 28.94 -4.01
N ILE A 21 -25.09 29.08 -5.33
CA ILE A 21 -25.29 27.96 -6.26
C ILE A 21 -24.15 26.95 -6.15
N ILE A 22 -22.89 27.40 -6.14
CA ILE A 22 -21.73 26.49 -6.08
C ILE A 22 -21.66 25.78 -4.71
N ASN A 23 -22.02 26.46 -3.61
CA ASN A 23 -22.13 25.81 -2.30
C ASN A 23 -23.24 24.75 -2.26
N ALA A 24 -24.39 25.06 -2.86
CA ALA A 24 -25.50 24.11 -2.95
C ALA A 24 -25.16 22.91 -3.85
N LEU A 25 -24.44 23.15 -4.95
CA LEU A 25 -23.91 22.10 -5.83
C LEU A 25 -22.87 21.22 -5.11
N GLN A 26 -22.03 21.80 -4.25
CA GLN A 26 -21.11 21.04 -3.38
C GLN A 26 -21.87 20.12 -2.41
N GLY A 27 -23.06 20.55 -1.96
CA GLY A 27 -23.96 19.75 -1.12
C GLY A 27 -24.49 18.52 -1.85
N LEU A 28 -24.79 18.64 -3.15
CA LEU A 28 -25.21 17.50 -3.97
C LEU A 28 -24.08 16.49 -4.17
N GLY A 29 -22.86 16.95 -4.46
CA GLY A 29 -21.72 16.04 -4.51
C GLY A 29 -21.61 15.17 -5.77
N CYS A 30 -22.21 15.60 -6.88
CA CYS A 30 -22.37 14.76 -8.07
C CYS A 30 -21.47 15.17 -9.25
N MET A 31 -20.82 16.33 -9.24
CA MET A 31 -20.14 16.84 -10.44
C MET A 31 -18.61 16.88 -10.31
N HIS A 32 -17.90 16.44 -11.35
CA HIS A 32 -16.46 16.64 -11.47
C HIS A 32 -16.16 17.90 -12.29
N LEU A 33 -15.58 18.92 -11.66
CA LEU A 33 -15.42 20.25 -12.27
C LEU A 33 -14.26 20.33 -13.26
N ILE A 34 -14.57 20.76 -14.49
CA ILE A 34 -13.61 21.09 -15.54
C ILE A 34 -13.13 22.53 -15.35
N ALA A 35 -11.82 22.77 -15.47
CA ALA A 35 -11.28 24.13 -15.43
C ALA A 35 -11.41 24.76 -16.82
N ILE A 36 -12.27 25.77 -16.95
CA ILE A 36 -12.42 26.51 -18.22
C ILE A 36 -11.29 27.54 -18.37
N ASN A 37 -10.86 28.13 -17.25
CA ASN A 37 -9.72 29.04 -17.19
C ASN A 37 -8.43 28.30 -16.80
N PRO A 38 -7.25 28.69 -17.32
CA PRO A 38 -5.97 28.18 -16.84
C PRO A 38 -5.85 28.48 -15.34
N PRO A 39 -5.30 27.56 -14.53
CA PRO A 39 -5.23 27.73 -13.10
C PRO A 39 -4.50 29.03 -12.75
N SER A 40 -5.22 29.98 -12.17
CA SER A 40 -4.60 31.16 -11.59
C SER A 40 -3.64 30.70 -10.50
N LYS A 41 -2.36 31.08 -10.59
CA LYS A 41 -1.34 30.81 -9.54
C LYS A 41 -1.65 31.52 -8.22
N LYS A 42 -2.74 32.31 -8.13
CA LYS A 42 -3.07 33.07 -6.95
C LYS A 42 -3.87 32.23 -5.95
N ALA A 43 -3.27 32.10 -4.77
CA ALA A 43 -3.91 32.13 -3.46
C ALA A 43 -4.49 30.83 -2.88
N LEU A 44 -3.58 29.93 -2.48
CA LEU A 44 -3.60 29.50 -1.08
C LEU A 44 -2.64 30.43 -0.33
N THR A 45 -3.18 31.33 0.48
CA THR A 45 -2.37 32.15 1.39
C THR A 45 -1.58 31.23 2.31
N THR A 46 -0.26 31.42 2.40
CA THR A 46 0.68 30.62 3.20
C THR A 46 0.23 30.43 4.66
N SER A 47 -0.48 31.39 5.24
CA SER A 47 -1.05 31.31 6.60
C SER A 47 -2.17 30.27 6.77
N SER A 48 -2.92 29.98 5.72
CA SER A 48 -4.04 29.03 5.77
C SER A 48 -3.57 27.57 5.67
N THR A 49 -2.42 27.35 5.03
CA THR A 49 -1.77 26.05 4.95
C THR A 49 -1.09 25.67 6.27
N THR A 50 -0.48 26.62 6.98
CA THR A 50 0.20 26.34 8.26
C THR A 50 -0.77 25.88 9.35
N LEU A 51 -1.91 26.56 9.54
CA LEU A 51 -2.91 26.17 10.54
C LEU A 51 -3.50 24.78 10.27
N LEU A 52 -3.71 24.43 8.99
CA LEU A 52 -4.21 23.12 8.63
C LEU A 52 -3.20 22.00 8.91
N ASP A 53 -1.92 22.26 8.68
CA ASP A 53 -0.86 21.30 9.01
C ASP A 53 -0.70 21.14 10.54
N GLU A 54 -0.87 22.22 11.30
CA GLU A 54 -0.94 22.19 12.77
C GLU A 54 -2.13 21.36 13.27
N ILE A 55 -3.35 21.56 12.73
CA ILE A 55 -4.54 20.76 13.07
C ILE A 55 -4.31 19.27 12.74
N LYS A 56 -3.73 18.96 11.57
CA LYS A 56 -3.41 17.59 11.18
C LYS A 56 -2.39 16.95 12.14
N SER A 57 -1.35 17.69 12.51
CA SER A 57 -0.34 17.22 13.46
C SER A 57 -0.95 16.93 14.83
N ALA A 58 -1.77 17.87 15.34
CA ALA A 58 -2.51 17.72 16.59
C ALA A 58 -3.43 16.49 16.56
N LEU A 59 -4.20 16.29 15.48
CA LEU A 59 -5.08 15.12 15.34
C LEU A 59 -4.31 13.79 15.30
N ARG A 60 -3.16 13.73 14.61
CA ARG A 60 -2.30 12.52 14.63
C ARG A 60 -1.83 12.22 16.04
N TYR A 61 -1.30 13.22 16.73
CA TYR A 61 -0.86 13.07 18.12
C TYR A 61 -1.98 12.61 19.06
N LEU A 62 -3.20 13.13 18.92
CA LEU A 62 -4.34 12.68 19.73
C LEU A 62 -4.80 11.26 19.37
N LYS A 63 -4.72 10.86 18.10
CA LYS A 63 -5.12 9.53 17.63
C LYS A 63 -4.22 8.41 18.18
N ASP A 64 -2.93 8.70 18.32
CA ASP A 64 -1.93 7.77 18.86
C ASP A 64 -2.02 7.63 20.40
N SER A 65 -3.02 8.23 21.04
CA SER A 65 -3.23 8.09 22.48
C SER A 65 -3.84 6.72 22.81
N PRO A 66 -3.27 5.94 23.74
CA PRO A 66 -3.81 4.62 24.12
C PRO A 66 -5.18 4.73 24.78
N GLN A 67 -5.42 5.83 25.52
CA GLN A 67 -6.70 6.13 26.15
C GLN A 67 -7.35 7.33 25.46
N GLN A 68 -8.65 7.21 25.18
CA GLN A 68 -9.45 8.29 24.59
C GLN A 68 -10.53 8.74 25.56
N GLY A 69 -10.67 10.04 25.74
CA GLY A 69 -11.78 10.64 26.48
C GLY A 69 -13.06 10.68 25.65
N ARG A 70 -14.20 10.88 26.32
CA ARG A 70 -15.50 11.06 25.64
C ARG A 70 -15.48 12.33 24.77
N ALA A 71 -15.78 12.16 23.48
CA ALA A 71 -15.82 13.25 22.51
C ALA A 71 -16.79 14.36 22.94
N ARG A 72 -16.34 15.61 22.84
CA ARG A 72 -17.19 16.80 22.93
C ARG A 72 -17.83 17.07 21.57
N LEU A 73 -19.10 17.46 21.57
CA LEU A 73 -19.86 17.74 20.35
C LEU A 73 -19.98 19.23 20.02
N HIS A 74 -19.73 20.11 20.99
CA HIS A 74 -19.86 21.55 20.84
C HIS A 74 -18.66 22.29 21.46
N TRP A 75 -18.29 23.41 20.82
CA TRP A 75 -17.41 24.41 21.42
C TRP A 75 -18.17 25.12 22.55
N HIS A 76 -17.66 25.06 23.78
CA HIS A 76 -18.04 25.97 24.85
C HIS A 76 -16.83 26.88 25.07
N ASP A 77 -16.90 28.12 24.59
CA ASP A 77 -16.01 29.25 24.88
C ASP A 77 -14.54 29.18 24.41
N PHE A 78 -14.05 28.06 23.88
CA PHE A 78 -12.67 27.93 23.40
C PHE A 78 -12.55 28.08 21.88
N SER A 79 -11.57 28.86 21.42
CA SER A 79 -11.23 28.96 20.00
C SER A 79 -10.37 27.76 19.54
N PRO A 80 -10.59 27.23 18.31
CA PRO A 80 -9.83 26.09 17.79
C PRO A 80 -8.32 26.28 17.86
N ASP A 81 -7.82 27.47 17.48
CA ASP A 81 -6.38 27.77 17.44
C ASP A 81 -5.70 27.65 18.80
N LYS A 82 -6.39 28.01 19.89
CA LYS A 82 -5.85 27.90 21.25
C LYS A 82 -5.70 26.44 21.65
N ILE A 83 -6.69 25.61 21.34
CA ILE A 83 -6.67 24.18 21.63
C ILE A 83 -5.58 23.47 20.81
N VAL A 84 -5.43 23.81 19.52
CA VAL A 84 -4.36 23.26 18.68
C VAL A 84 -2.99 23.61 19.25
N LYS A 85 -2.76 24.87 19.66
CA LYS A 85 -1.52 25.29 20.32
C LYS A 85 -1.27 24.54 21.63
N GLN A 86 -2.31 24.33 22.44
CA GLN A 86 -2.20 23.56 23.68
C GLN A 86 -1.82 22.10 23.41
N ILE A 87 -2.42 21.47 22.38
CA ILE A 87 -2.09 20.10 21.99
C ILE A 87 -0.63 20.00 21.52
N LEU A 88 -0.18 20.94 20.69
CA LEU A 88 1.21 20.93 20.21
C LEU A 88 2.22 21.25 21.32
N ALA A 89 1.86 22.11 22.29
CA ALA A 89 2.67 22.37 23.47
C ALA A 89 2.75 21.14 24.39
N ASN A 90 1.64 20.43 24.61
CA ASN A 90 1.63 19.17 25.35
C ASN A 90 2.48 18.10 24.63
N GLN A 91 2.40 18.02 23.30
CA GLN A 91 3.24 17.12 22.51
C GLN A 91 4.74 17.41 22.66
N SER A 92 5.16 18.69 22.58
CA SER A 92 6.56 19.06 22.71
C SER A 92 7.06 18.88 24.15
N ALA A 93 6.25 19.23 25.14
CA ALA A 93 6.55 19.03 26.56
C ALA A 93 6.71 17.55 26.90
N LEU A 94 5.81 16.68 26.43
CA LEU A 94 5.88 15.24 26.68
C LEU A 94 7.15 14.63 26.09
N ARG A 95 7.51 15.02 24.86
CA ARG A 95 8.78 14.58 24.24
C ARG A 95 9.99 15.02 25.06
N ALA A 96 10.05 16.28 25.46
CA ALA A 96 11.15 16.80 26.26
C ALA A 96 11.27 16.09 27.63
N MET A 97 10.14 15.73 28.26
CA MET A 97 10.15 14.98 29.52
C MET A 97 10.57 13.53 29.34
N ILE A 98 10.16 12.86 28.25
CA ILE A 98 10.63 11.50 27.93
C ILE A 98 12.15 11.52 27.67
N ASP A 99 12.65 12.46 26.86
CA ASP A 99 14.09 12.60 26.60
C ASP A 99 14.86 12.88 27.91
N ARG A 100 14.30 13.68 28.82
CA ARG A 100 14.87 13.95 30.14
C ARG A 100 14.84 12.72 31.03
N HIS A 101 13.75 11.95 31.02
CA HIS A 101 13.61 10.70 31.76
C HIS A 101 14.69 9.71 31.33
N ASP A 102 14.83 9.45 30.03
CA ASP A 102 15.80 8.50 29.49
C ASP A 102 17.24 8.89 29.85
N PHE A 103 17.54 10.20 29.79
CA PHE A 103 18.82 10.73 30.24
C PHE A 103 19.06 10.49 31.74
N LEU A 104 18.08 10.76 32.59
CA LEU A 104 18.18 10.54 34.04
C LEU A 104 18.25 9.05 34.38
N GLU A 105 17.50 8.19 33.68
CA GLU A 105 17.52 6.74 33.88
C GLU A 105 18.90 6.16 33.53
N GLN A 106 19.49 6.58 32.42
CA GLN A 106 20.85 6.17 32.07
C GLN A 106 21.86 6.68 33.11
N ARG A 107 21.75 7.95 33.50
CA ARG A 107 22.67 8.57 34.47
C ARG A 107 22.56 7.97 35.87
N THR A 108 21.36 7.60 36.30
CA THR A 108 21.15 6.90 37.58
C THR A 108 21.71 5.48 37.54
N LYS A 109 21.60 4.75 36.42
CA LYS A 109 22.25 3.44 36.26
C LYS A 109 23.77 3.53 36.35
N ASP A 110 24.36 4.52 35.67
CA ASP A 110 25.82 4.75 35.69
C ASP A 110 26.33 5.08 37.11
N LEU A 111 25.58 5.90 37.85
CA LEU A 111 25.93 6.30 39.22
C LEU A 111 25.54 5.27 40.29
N ALA A 112 24.53 4.42 40.04
CA ALA A 112 24.13 3.37 40.97
C ALA A 112 25.26 2.36 41.22
N GLU A 113 26.14 2.15 40.24
CA GLU A 113 27.35 1.34 40.41
C GLU A 113 28.34 1.92 41.43
N LEU A 114 28.31 3.24 41.66
CA LEU A 114 29.18 3.95 42.61
C LEU A 114 28.58 4.03 44.02
N GLY A 115 27.28 3.75 44.17
CA GLY A 115 26.56 3.88 45.43
C GLY A 115 26.18 5.33 45.77
N GLN A 116 25.71 5.54 46.99
CA GLN A 116 25.34 6.88 47.48
C GLN A 116 26.57 7.61 48.00
N PHE A 117 26.90 8.74 47.38
CA PHE A 117 27.96 9.64 47.84
C PHE A 117 27.53 11.09 47.69
N GLU A 118 27.94 11.92 48.64
CA GLU A 118 27.82 13.38 48.57
C GLU A 118 29.23 13.97 48.45
N LEU A 119 29.45 14.80 47.44
CA LEU A 119 30.70 15.51 47.28
C LEU A 119 30.70 16.73 48.21
N PRO A 120 31.77 16.96 48.98
CA PRO A 120 31.86 18.17 49.79
C PRO A 120 31.88 19.42 48.89
N PRO A 121 31.32 20.55 49.35
CA PRO A 121 31.36 21.80 48.60
C PRO A 121 32.82 22.22 48.34
N GLU A 122 33.06 22.92 47.21
CA GLU A 122 34.41 23.26 46.73
C GLU A 122 35.23 24.06 47.77
N GLU A 123 34.57 24.79 48.66
CA GLU A 123 35.16 25.55 49.76
C GLU A 123 35.91 24.66 50.77
N CYS A 124 35.48 23.41 50.95
CA CYS A 124 36.11 22.47 51.89
C CYS A 124 37.35 21.77 51.32
N LEU A 125 37.56 21.83 50.00
CA LEU A 125 38.59 21.04 49.32
C LEU A 125 39.94 21.75 49.13
N ALA A 126 40.09 23.00 49.61
CA ALA A 126 41.35 23.75 49.60
C ALA A 126 42.12 23.72 48.24
N GLY A 127 41.38 23.69 47.12
CA GLY A 127 41.93 23.65 45.76
C GLY A 127 42.25 22.25 45.19
N ILE A 128 42.00 21.17 45.94
CA ILE A 128 42.18 19.78 45.49
C ILE A 128 40.88 19.31 44.80
N LYS A 129 41.00 18.68 43.62
CA LYS A 129 39.85 18.10 42.89
C LYS A 129 39.84 16.58 43.05
N LEU A 130 38.64 16.00 43.03
CA LEU A 130 38.39 14.57 43.07
C LEU A 130 38.22 14.05 41.63
N TRP A 131 39.07 13.11 41.22
CA TRP A 131 39.04 12.50 39.88
C TRP A 131 38.64 11.03 40.00
N PHE A 132 37.54 10.64 39.33
CA PHE A 132 36.97 9.30 39.42
C PHE A 132 37.35 8.44 38.21
N TYR A 133 37.80 7.21 38.46
CA TYR A 133 38.20 6.24 37.43
C TYR A 133 37.58 4.86 37.69
N LYS A 134 37.20 4.17 36.60
CA LYS A 134 36.75 2.77 36.61
C LYS A 134 37.77 1.90 35.89
N ILE A 135 38.39 0.98 36.63
CA ILE A 135 39.50 0.15 36.15
C ILE A 135 39.10 -1.33 36.27
N SER A 136 39.52 -2.19 35.34
CA SER A 136 39.30 -3.63 35.48
C SER A 136 40.17 -4.21 36.61
N VAL A 137 39.71 -5.28 37.27
CA VAL A 137 40.50 -5.95 38.33
C VAL A 137 41.86 -6.45 37.81
N ASN A 138 41.97 -6.76 36.52
CA ASN A 138 43.21 -7.20 35.89
C ASN A 138 44.22 -6.06 35.67
N GLU A 139 43.80 -4.81 35.85
CA GLU A 139 44.52 -3.60 35.44
C GLU A 139 44.91 -2.74 36.65
N THR A 140 44.97 -3.34 37.84
CA THR A 140 45.39 -2.70 39.10
C THR A 140 46.78 -2.07 39.06
N GLN A 141 47.61 -2.43 38.08
CA GLN A 141 48.95 -1.85 37.87
C GLN A 141 48.91 -0.39 37.41
N LEU A 142 47.77 0.06 36.86
CA LEU A 142 47.55 1.44 36.40
C LEU A 142 47.24 2.44 37.52
N ILE A 143 47.16 2.00 38.78
CA ILE A 143 46.89 2.89 39.91
C ILE A 143 48.20 3.63 40.26
N PRO A 144 48.27 4.96 40.12
CA PRO A 144 49.48 5.71 40.42
C PRO A 144 49.77 5.62 41.92
N LYS A 145 50.98 5.16 42.28
CA LYS A 145 51.41 5.02 43.68
C LYS A 145 51.82 6.34 44.32
N GLU A 146 52.04 7.38 43.51
CA GLU A 146 52.55 8.68 43.92
C GLU A 146 51.42 9.65 44.32
N ILE A 147 50.19 9.38 43.88
CA ILE A 147 49.01 10.20 44.18
C ILE A 147 48.14 9.46 45.20
N PRO A 148 47.64 10.13 46.26
CA PRO A 148 46.69 9.51 47.18
C PRO A 148 45.43 9.06 46.44
N ALA A 149 45.28 7.75 46.35
CA ALA A 149 44.18 7.04 45.70
C ALA A 149 43.33 6.34 46.75
N GLN A 150 42.02 6.62 46.77
CA GLN A 150 41.06 5.95 47.62
C GLN A 150 40.22 4.98 46.77
N GLU A 151 40.23 3.70 47.12
CA GLU A 151 39.31 2.71 46.55
C GLU A 151 37.92 2.92 47.17
N ILE A 152 36.94 3.26 46.34
CA ILE A 152 35.56 3.51 46.78
C ILE A 152 34.78 2.19 46.81
N TYR A 153 34.92 1.38 45.76
CA TYR A 153 34.14 0.16 45.60
C TYR A 153 34.87 -0.85 44.71
N ARG A 154 34.74 -2.14 45.05
CA ARG A 154 35.32 -3.27 44.34
C ARG A 154 34.28 -4.33 44.05
N ASN A 155 34.20 -4.75 42.80
CA ASN A 155 33.45 -5.94 42.39
C ASN A 155 34.40 -6.95 41.71
N ASN A 156 33.92 -8.16 41.40
CA ASN A 156 34.71 -9.22 40.77
C ASN A 156 35.25 -8.84 39.37
N ARG A 157 34.74 -7.77 38.77
CA ARG A 157 35.08 -7.33 37.41
C ARG A 157 35.77 -5.96 37.34
N TYR A 158 35.45 -5.03 38.23
CA TYR A 158 35.93 -3.64 38.19
C TYR A 158 36.24 -3.07 39.58
N ILE A 159 37.10 -2.06 39.61
CA ILE A 159 37.50 -1.29 40.79
C ILE A 159 37.25 0.20 40.49
N PHE A 160 36.58 0.89 41.42
CA PHE A 160 36.36 2.32 41.37
C PHE A 160 37.30 3.06 42.32
N ILE A 161 37.99 4.07 41.79
CA ILE A 161 39.03 4.80 42.51
C ILE A 161 38.79 6.29 42.37
N ALA A 162 38.93 7.02 43.49
CA ALA A 162 39.06 8.47 43.49
C ALA A 162 40.53 8.86 43.72
N LEU A 163 41.08 9.66 42.81
CA LEU A 163 42.39 10.31 42.94
C LEU A 163 42.20 11.74 43.43
N LEU A 164 43.00 12.13 44.43
CA LEU A 164 43.03 13.48 44.99
C LEU A 164 44.19 14.24 44.34
N ALA A 165 43.89 15.16 43.41
CA ALA A 165 44.91 15.95 42.72
C ALA A 165 44.41 17.35 42.35
N THR A 166 45.29 18.35 42.39
CA THR A 166 44.98 19.75 42.00
C THR A 166 44.74 19.89 40.50
N THR A 167 45.39 19.03 39.70
CA THR A 167 45.27 18.96 38.24
C THR A 167 45.05 17.52 37.80
N GLU A 168 44.42 17.32 36.64
CA GLU A 168 44.22 15.99 36.07
C GLU A 168 45.58 15.28 35.88
N PRO A 169 45.76 14.04 36.35
CA PRO A 169 46.98 13.29 36.11
C PRO A 169 47.17 13.06 34.60
N GLN A 170 48.38 13.31 34.08
CA GLN A 170 48.66 13.36 32.64
C GLN A 170 48.82 11.99 31.95
N ASP A 171 48.44 10.89 32.62
CA ASP A 171 48.54 9.54 32.06
C ASP A 171 47.41 9.26 31.05
N GLU A 172 47.75 9.18 29.76
CA GLU A 172 46.79 8.95 28.66
C GLU A 172 45.91 7.70 28.88
N GLN A 173 46.47 6.65 29.48
CA GLN A 173 45.76 5.39 29.75
C GLN A 173 44.75 5.49 30.91
N LEU A 174 44.99 6.39 31.88
CA LEU A 174 44.07 6.70 32.96
C LEU A 174 42.98 7.67 32.48
N CYS A 175 43.34 8.70 31.71
CA CYS A 175 42.42 9.68 31.13
C CYS A 175 41.29 9.02 30.32
N ALA A 176 41.59 7.95 29.58
CA ALA A 176 40.61 7.19 28.79
C ALA A 176 39.53 6.46 29.63
N ARG A 177 39.75 6.30 30.95
CA ARG A 177 38.89 5.51 31.87
C ARG A 177 38.18 6.38 32.90
N ARG A 178 38.23 7.70 32.69
CA ARG A 178 37.62 8.70 33.55
C ARG A 178 36.09 8.59 33.50
N ILE A 179 35.47 8.64 34.68
CA ILE A 179 34.03 8.76 34.81
C ILE A 179 33.69 10.19 35.25
N HIS A 180 32.78 10.82 34.53
CA HIS A 180 32.21 12.11 34.90
C HIS A 180 30.99 11.90 35.81
N THR A 181 31.25 11.75 37.11
CA THR A 181 30.21 11.60 38.14
C THR A 181 29.27 12.82 38.19
N GLY A 182 29.82 14.01 37.92
CA GLY A 182 29.09 15.27 38.08
C GLY A 182 28.95 15.67 39.55
N SER A 183 28.30 16.79 39.82
CA SER A 183 28.12 17.33 41.17
C SER A 183 26.83 16.89 41.87
N VAL A 184 25.92 16.24 41.14
CA VAL A 184 24.58 15.90 41.62
C VAL A 184 24.59 14.50 42.25
N CYS A 185 24.09 14.39 43.47
CA CYS A 185 24.00 13.14 44.22
C CYS A 185 23.00 12.17 43.55
N LEU A 186 23.23 10.86 43.72
CA LEU A 186 22.33 9.82 43.23
C LEU A 186 20.89 9.99 43.77
N ASN A 187 20.74 10.35 45.05
CA ASN A 187 19.41 10.55 45.64
C ASN A 187 18.66 11.73 44.99
N SER A 188 19.35 12.84 44.72
CA SER A 188 18.75 13.97 43.99
C SER A 188 18.36 13.61 42.55
N LEU A 189 19.09 12.70 41.89
CA LEU A 189 18.70 12.21 40.57
C LEU A 189 17.48 11.30 40.63
N TYR A 190 17.34 10.46 41.66
CA TYR A 190 16.12 9.68 41.87
C TYR A 190 14.91 10.58 42.13
N VAL A 191 15.06 11.61 42.97
CA VAL A 191 14.01 12.61 43.20
C VAL A 191 13.67 13.36 41.91
N GLU A 192 14.67 13.74 41.11
CA GLU A 192 14.42 14.39 39.83
C GLU A 192 13.70 13.46 38.85
N LEU A 193 14.09 12.18 38.80
CA LEU A 193 13.45 11.16 37.97
C LEU A 193 11.98 10.97 38.39
N GLU A 194 11.69 10.91 39.69
CA GLU A 194 10.32 10.82 40.22
C GLU A 194 9.49 12.05 39.82
N LEU A 195 10.03 13.27 39.98
CA LEU A 195 9.38 14.50 39.54
C LEU A 195 9.14 14.55 38.01
N VAL A 196 10.05 13.96 37.22
CA VAL A 196 9.87 13.84 35.77
C VAL A 196 8.77 12.84 35.44
N ASN A 197 8.69 11.71 36.16
CA ASN A 197 7.61 10.73 36.00
C ASN A 197 6.25 11.33 36.34
N GLU A 198 6.12 12.05 37.46
CA GLU A 198 4.89 12.76 37.82
C GLU A 198 4.45 13.72 36.71
N LYS A 199 5.39 14.50 36.14
CA LYS A 199 5.11 15.39 35.02
C LYS A 199 4.70 14.65 33.74
N ILE A 200 5.28 13.49 33.46
CA ILE A 200 4.88 12.66 32.32
C ILE A 200 3.43 12.20 32.51
N ASP A 201 3.07 11.73 33.70
CA ASP A 201 1.72 11.29 34.04
C ASP A 201 0.71 12.46 33.89
N ASP A 202 1.04 13.63 34.42
CA ASP A 202 0.23 14.86 34.27
C ASP A 202 0.01 15.22 32.80
N LEU A 203 1.06 15.16 31.98
CA LEU A 203 0.99 15.46 30.55
C LEU A 203 0.19 14.41 29.78
N VAL A 204 0.26 13.14 30.17
CA VAL A 204 -0.54 12.05 29.60
C VAL A 204 -2.03 12.22 29.93
N ASP A 205 -2.35 12.64 31.16
CA ASP A 205 -3.72 12.95 31.55
C ASP A 205 -4.26 14.21 30.87
N GLU A 206 -3.42 15.24 30.70
CA GLU A 206 -3.77 16.41 29.89
C GLU A 206 -4.05 15.98 28.44
N ARG A 207 -3.18 15.17 27.83
CA ARG A 207 -3.38 14.62 26.48
C ARG A 207 -4.70 13.88 26.39
N ARG A 208 -5.02 13.04 27.38
CA ARG A 208 -6.30 12.31 27.47
C ARG A 208 -7.49 13.27 27.50
N ASN A 209 -7.43 14.37 28.26
CA ASN A 209 -8.48 15.39 28.24
C ASN A 209 -8.58 16.10 26.88
N LEU A 210 -7.44 16.39 26.24
CA LEU A 210 -7.39 17.02 24.91
C LEU A 210 -7.95 16.12 23.81
N THR A 211 -7.88 14.78 23.94
CA THR A 211 -8.49 13.84 22.96
C THR A 211 -9.99 14.05 22.81
N ARG A 212 -10.66 14.64 23.79
CA ARG A 212 -12.09 14.95 23.73
C ARG A 212 -12.44 15.96 22.62
N TYR A 213 -11.49 16.78 22.18
CA TYR A 213 -11.65 17.73 21.08
C TYR A 213 -11.40 17.12 19.70
N ARG A 214 -11.01 15.84 19.60
CA ARG A 214 -10.73 15.15 18.33
C ARG A 214 -11.87 15.32 17.31
N TYR A 215 -13.10 15.14 17.75
CA TYR A 215 -14.29 15.27 16.89
C TYR A 215 -14.44 16.70 16.35
N LEU A 216 -14.33 17.70 17.23
CA LEU A 216 -14.44 19.12 16.85
C LEU A 216 -13.30 19.56 15.92
N LEU A 217 -12.08 19.06 16.14
CA LEU A 217 -10.95 19.33 15.26
C LEU A 217 -11.08 18.63 13.90
N SER A 218 -11.62 17.40 13.85
CA SER A 218 -11.98 16.78 12.58
C SER A 218 -13.07 17.61 11.88
N LEU A 219 -14.08 18.04 12.64
CA LEU A 219 -15.02 19.14 12.41
C LEU A 219 -14.49 20.21 11.46
N GLU A 220 -13.62 21.01 12.07
CA GLU A 220 -12.96 22.16 11.47
C GLU A 220 -12.11 21.77 10.27
N LEU A 221 -11.41 20.63 10.32
CA LEU A 221 -10.59 20.16 9.19
C LEU A 221 -11.46 19.87 7.96
N ALA A 222 -12.59 19.17 8.12
CA ALA A 222 -13.50 18.92 7.01
C ALA A 222 -14.10 20.22 6.47
N GLN A 223 -14.59 21.10 7.36
CA GLN A 223 -15.14 22.40 6.96
C GLN A 223 -14.10 23.26 6.23
N PHE A 224 -12.85 23.26 6.68
CA PHE A 224 -11.76 23.96 6.02
C PHE A 224 -11.49 23.36 4.63
N SER A 225 -11.47 22.04 4.53
CA SER A 225 -11.31 21.34 3.24
C SER A 225 -12.45 21.70 2.28
N ASP A 226 -13.69 21.75 2.77
CA ASP A 226 -14.88 22.09 2.00
C ASP A 226 -14.80 23.52 1.48
N ARG A 227 -14.45 24.48 2.34
CA ARG A 227 -14.22 25.89 1.96
C ARG A 227 -13.10 26.01 0.93
N THR A 228 -12.04 25.22 1.06
CA THR A 228 -10.91 25.22 0.13
C THR A 228 -11.30 24.66 -1.23
N GLN A 229 -12.05 23.56 -1.26
CA GLN A 229 -12.59 22.99 -2.50
C GLN A 229 -13.58 23.95 -3.15
N LEU A 230 -14.43 24.63 -2.38
CA LEU A 230 -15.35 25.64 -2.88
C LEU A 230 -14.62 26.83 -3.50
N LYS A 231 -13.55 27.34 -2.87
CA LYS A 231 -12.69 28.37 -3.48
C LYS A 231 -12.08 27.91 -4.79
N LYS A 232 -11.50 26.70 -4.82
CA LYS A 232 -10.96 26.11 -6.05
C LYS A 232 -12.03 25.93 -7.13
N ALA A 233 -13.27 25.62 -6.75
CA ALA A 233 -14.39 25.53 -7.67
C ALA A 233 -14.79 26.91 -8.23
N LEU A 234 -14.81 27.95 -7.39
CA LEU A 234 -15.07 29.33 -7.81
C LEU A 234 -13.99 29.86 -8.78
N ASP A 235 -12.75 29.42 -8.64
CA ASP A 235 -11.65 29.79 -9.55
C ASP A 235 -11.70 29.05 -10.90
N LYS A 236 -12.44 27.92 -10.97
CA LYS A 236 -12.60 27.12 -12.19
C LYS A 236 -13.71 27.64 -13.11
N THR A 237 -14.59 28.53 -12.62
CA THR A 237 -15.66 29.11 -13.45
C THR A 237 -15.13 30.14 -14.42
N GLN A 238 -15.87 30.35 -15.50
CA GLN A 238 -15.71 31.50 -16.36
C GLN A 238 -16.76 32.54 -15.97
N ASP A 239 -16.30 33.71 -15.54
CA ASP A 239 -17.16 34.80 -15.10
C ASP A 239 -17.32 35.81 -16.24
N HIS A 240 -18.57 36.15 -16.56
CA HIS A 240 -18.96 37.29 -17.38
C HIS A 240 -19.67 38.31 -16.48
N ASP A 241 -19.91 39.53 -16.99
CA ASP A 241 -20.46 40.63 -16.19
C ASP A 241 -21.81 40.27 -15.53
N ASP A 242 -22.70 39.60 -16.27
CA ASP A 242 -24.04 39.26 -15.78
C ASP A 242 -24.21 37.79 -15.37
N PHE A 243 -23.42 36.87 -15.93
CA PHE A 243 -23.56 35.43 -15.73
C PHE A 243 -22.23 34.73 -15.50
N PHE A 244 -22.27 33.56 -14.85
CA PHE A 244 -21.13 32.66 -14.74
C PHE A 244 -21.42 31.34 -15.47
N LEU A 245 -20.35 30.74 -15.99
CA LEU A 245 -20.37 29.44 -16.64
C LEU A 245 -19.54 28.45 -15.81
N LEU A 246 -20.13 27.29 -15.51
CA LEU A 246 -19.48 26.18 -14.84
C LEU A 246 -19.62 24.92 -15.70
N GLN A 247 -18.50 24.26 -16.00
CA GLN A 247 -18.49 23.01 -16.75
C GLN A 247 -18.03 21.84 -15.90
N GLY A 248 -18.62 20.68 -16.11
CA GLY A 248 -18.26 19.48 -15.38
C GLY A 248 -18.75 18.19 -16.03
N TRP A 249 -18.15 17.09 -15.57
CA TRP A 249 -18.57 15.74 -15.91
C TRP A 249 -19.53 15.21 -14.84
N LEU A 250 -20.67 14.69 -15.28
CA LEU A 250 -21.69 14.08 -14.42
C LEU A 250 -21.96 12.63 -14.87
N PRO A 251 -22.00 11.64 -13.96
CA PRO A 251 -22.48 10.31 -14.28
C PRO A 251 -23.95 10.35 -14.70
N GLN A 252 -24.33 9.59 -15.73
CA GLN A 252 -25.70 9.55 -16.25
C GLN A 252 -26.73 9.15 -15.18
N SER A 253 -26.33 8.36 -14.18
CA SER A 253 -27.19 7.95 -13.05
C SER A 253 -27.63 9.12 -12.15
N GLN A 254 -26.83 10.19 -12.06
CA GLN A 254 -27.09 11.36 -11.20
C GLN A 254 -27.71 12.54 -11.96
N LEU A 255 -28.03 12.35 -13.25
CA LEU A 255 -28.51 13.40 -14.14
C LEU A 255 -29.87 13.98 -13.71
N VAL A 256 -30.76 13.12 -13.20
CA VAL A 256 -32.10 13.53 -12.75
C VAL A 256 -32.02 14.46 -11.53
N GLU A 257 -31.13 14.17 -10.58
CA GLU A 257 -30.94 14.98 -9.37
C GLU A 257 -30.43 16.39 -9.72
N VAL A 258 -29.48 16.48 -10.66
CA VAL A 258 -28.94 17.78 -11.09
C VAL A 258 -29.97 18.57 -11.91
N GLN A 259 -30.77 17.92 -12.75
CA GLN A 259 -31.86 18.58 -13.48
C GLN A 259 -32.88 19.23 -12.54
N GLN A 260 -33.36 18.47 -11.54
CA GLN A 260 -34.28 18.99 -10.52
C GLN A 260 -33.67 20.16 -9.76
N PHE A 261 -32.39 20.08 -9.42
CA PHE A 261 -31.68 21.18 -8.78
C PHE A 261 -31.59 22.44 -9.65
N CYS A 262 -31.37 22.29 -10.96
CA CYS A 262 -31.31 23.42 -11.88
C CYS A 262 -32.67 24.11 -12.03
N GLU A 263 -33.74 23.32 -12.13
CA GLU A 263 -35.12 23.84 -12.20
C GLU A 263 -35.48 24.65 -10.95
N GLN A 264 -35.13 24.15 -9.76
CA GLN A 264 -35.41 24.84 -8.48
C GLN A 264 -34.66 26.17 -8.35
N ASN A 265 -33.43 26.24 -8.85
CA ASN A 265 -32.58 27.42 -8.76
C ASN A 265 -32.61 28.31 -10.02
N GLN A 266 -33.54 28.03 -10.96
CA GLN A 266 -33.69 28.77 -12.22
C GLN A 266 -32.39 28.88 -13.04
N LEU A 267 -31.63 27.79 -13.12
CA LEU A 267 -30.37 27.73 -13.85
C LEU A 267 -30.57 27.19 -15.26
N ALA A 268 -29.84 27.73 -16.23
CA ALA A 268 -29.78 27.17 -17.57
C ALA A 268 -28.78 26.00 -17.59
N LEU A 269 -29.22 24.87 -18.13
CA LEU A 269 -28.47 23.61 -18.15
C LEU A 269 -28.35 23.10 -19.59
N THR A 270 -27.12 22.92 -20.07
CA THR A 270 -26.84 22.25 -21.33
C THR A 270 -26.19 20.89 -21.05
N ILE A 271 -26.72 19.84 -21.67
CA ILE A 271 -26.24 18.47 -21.54
C ILE A 271 -25.70 18.03 -22.90
N GLU A 272 -24.43 17.66 -22.94
CA GLU A 272 -23.73 17.22 -24.14
C GLU A 272 -23.14 15.82 -23.92
N ASP A 273 -23.08 15.04 -25.00
CA ASP A 273 -22.29 13.81 -25.04
C ASP A 273 -20.80 14.14 -25.18
N PRO A 274 -19.90 13.35 -24.59
CA PRO A 274 -18.45 13.56 -24.76
C PRO A 274 -18.08 13.48 -26.24
N LEU A 275 -17.35 14.48 -26.73
CA LEU A 275 -16.90 14.56 -28.12
C LEU A 275 -15.75 13.59 -28.39
N GLU A 276 -15.54 13.21 -29.66
CA GLU A 276 -14.40 12.41 -30.09
C GLU A 276 -13.09 13.17 -29.82
N GLY A 277 -12.39 12.81 -28.74
CA GLY A 277 -11.14 13.44 -28.29
C GLY A 277 -11.20 14.02 -26.87
N GLU A 278 -12.39 14.15 -26.28
CA GLU A 278 -12.51 14.48 -24.85
C GLU A 278 -12.30 13.23 -23.99
N LEU A 279 -11.53 13.38 -22.91
CA LEU A 279 -11.26 12.30 -21.95
C LEU A 279 -12.04 12.60 -20.66
N PRO A 280 -13.29 12.12 -20.52
CA PRO A 280 -14.02 12.21 -19.26
C PRO A 280 -13.36 11.33 -18.18
N PRO A 281 -13.65 11.59 -16.90
CA PRO A 281 -13.14 10.79 -15.81
C PRO A 281 -13.72 9.38 -15.84
N THR A 282 -13.02 8.45 -15.23
CA THR A 282 -13.47 7.06 -15.10
C THR A 282 -14.08 6.81 -13.73
N LEU A 283 -15.30 6.28 -13.71
CA LEU A 283 -15.96 5.75 -12.52
C LEU A 283 -16.30 4.29 -12.75
N LEU A 284 -15.71 3.40 -11.95
CA LEU A 284 -15.92 1.96 -12.04
C LEU A 284 -17.10 1.52 -11.18
N GLU A 285 -18.21 1.14 -11.82
CA GLU A 285 -19.38 0.62 -11.15
C GLU A 285 -19.27 -0.90 -10.96
N SER A 286 -19.23 -1.32 -9.70
CA SER A 286 -19.11 -2.70 -9.30
C SER A 286 -20.22 -3.12 -8.33
N ASN A 287 -20.88 -4.23 -8.62
CA ASN A 287 -21.61 -5.03 -7.64
C ASN A 287 -20.69 -5.41 -6.46
N SER A 288 -21.27 -5.50 -5.27
CA SER A 288 -20.56 -5.73 -4.00
C SER A 288 -19.67 -6.98 -4.03
N TRP A 289 -20.04 -8.01 -4.79
CA TRP A 289 -19.31 -9.27 -4.90
C TRP A 289 -18.05 -9.23 -5.77
N LEU A 290 -17.91 -8.30 -6.72
CA LEU A 290 -16.64 -8.14 -7.47
C LEU A 290 -15.98 -6.80 -7.17
N ALA A 291 -16.37 -6.15 -6.07
CA ALA A 291 -15.75 -4.93 -5.58
C ALA A 291 -14.23 -5.08 -5.40
N GLY A 292 -13.76 -6.28 -5.04
CA GLY A 292 -12.33 -6.54 -4.92
C GLY A 292 -11.56 -6.39 -6.23
N GLY A 293 -12.15 -6.78 -7.37
CA GLY A 293 -11.54 -6.57 -8.69
C GLY A 293 -11.33 -5.09 -8.99
N ARG A 294 -12.35 -4.27 -8.68
CA ARG A 294 -12.28 -2.81 -8.85
C ARG A 294 -11.18 -2.18 -8.02
N GLU A 295 -11.09 -2.54 -6.74
CA GLU A 295 -10.05 -1.99 -5.86
C GLU A 295 -8.65 -2.38 -6.34
N LEU A 296 -8.47 -3.65 -6.75
CA LEU A 296 -7.22 -4.12 -7.36
C LEU A 296 -6.83 -3.30 -8.59
N VAL A 297 -7.77 -3.05 -9.51
CA VAL A 297 -7.51 -2.21 -10.69
C VAL A 297 -7.15 -0.78 -10.28
N SER A 298 -7.94 -0.16 -9.40
CA SER A 298 -7.75 1.23 -8.98
C SER A 298 -6.43 1.49 -8.24
N PHE A 299 -5.87 0.47 -7.56
CA PHE A 299 -4.59 0.57 -6.88
C PHE A 299 -3.42 0.73 -7.86
N TYR A 300 -3.54 0.14 -9.05
CA TYR A 300 -2.47 0.11 -10.04
C TYR A 300 -2.65 1.19 -11.12
N GLN A 301 -3.76 1.14 -11.84
CA GLN A 301 -3.97 1.95 -13.03
C GLN A 301 -5.46 2.06 -13.33
N ILE A 302 -5.92 3.29 -13.51
CA ILE A 302 -7.30 3.55 -13.85
C ILE A 302 -7.45 3.40 -15.36
N PRO A 303 -8.38 2.57 -15.84
CA PRO A 303 -8.61 2.42 -17.26
C PRO A 303 -9.13 3.72 -17.87
N GLY A 304 -8.70 4.03 -19.09
CA GLY A 304 -9.27 5.14 -19.87
C GLY A 304 -10.79 4.97 -20.05
N TYR A 305 -11.52 6.07 -20.15
CA TYR A 305 -12.99 6.03 -20.22
C TYR A 305 -13.55 5.20 -21.38
N HIS A 306 -12.86 5.21 -22.53
CA HIS A 306 -13.27 4.46 -23.72
C HIS A 306 -12.81 2.99 -23.72
N SER A 307 -12.12 2.54 -22.67
CA SER A 307 -11.65 1.16 -22.55
C SER A 307 -12.63 0.29 -21.78
N LEU A 308 -12.48 -1.03 -21.88
CA LEU A 308 -13.29 -1.99 -21.12
C LEU A 308 -12.79 -2.06 -19.68
N ASP A 309 -13.70 -2.09 -18.72
CA ASP A 309 -13.38 -2.33 -17.31
C ASP A 309 -12.69 -3.70 -17.08
N PRO A 310 -11.38 -3.74 -16.77
CA PRO A 310 -10.65 -5.00 -16.57
C PRO A 310 -10.95 -5.67 -15.22
N SER A 311 -11.73 -5.05 -14.35
CA SER A 311 -11.94 -5.48 -12.96
C SER A 311 -12.42 -6.93 -12.82
N ILE A 312 -13.35 -7.36 -13.68
CA ILE A 312 -13.87 -8.73 -13.64
C ILE A 312 -12.77 -9.72 -14.01
N MET A 313 -12.04 -9.42 -15.08
CA MET A 313 -10.97 -10.28 -15.57
C MET A 313 -9.86 -10.42 -14.54
N VAL A 314 -9.40 -9.29 -13.99
CA VAL A 314 -8.39 -9.22 -12.93
C VAL A 314 -8.84 -9.96 -11.68
N PHE A 315 -10.12 -9.88 -11.29
CA PHE A 315 -10.64 -10.59 -10.12
C PHE A 315 -10.48 -12.12 -10.24
N PHE A 316 -10.89 -12.69 -11.39
CA PHE A 316 -10.82 -14.12 -11.62
C PHE A 316 -9.39 -14.59 -11.91
N SER A 317 -8.62 -13.87 -12.73
CA SER A 317 -7.23 -14.22 -13.02
C SER A 317 -6.35 -14.14 -11.78
N PHE A 318 -6.51 -13.11 -10.95
CA PHE A 318 -5.80 -12.99 -9.67
C PHE A 318 -6.12 -14.16 -8.74
N SER A 319 -7.41 -14.52 -8.61
CA SER A 319 -7.82 -15.66 -7.78
C SER A 319 -7.22 -16.98 -8.28
N LEU A 320 -7.18 -17.18 -9.60
CA LEU A 320 -6.60 -18.36 -10.22
C LEU A 320 -5.07 -18.41 -10.06
N PHE A 321 -4.37 -17.31 -10.32
CA PHE A 321 -2.90 -17.23 -10.18
C PHE A 321 -2.46 -17.41 -8.74
N PHE A 322 -3.22 -16.83 -7.80
CA PHE A 322 -2.98 -17.05 -6.38
C PHE A 322 -3.10 -18.53 -6.04
N ALA A 323 -4.18 -19.19 -6.48
CA ALA A 323 -4.39 -20.62 -6.25
C ALA A 323 -3.26 -21.47 -6.83
N MET A 324 -2.77 -21.14 -8.03
CA MET A 324 -1.66 -21.86 -8.67
C MET A 324 -0.32 -21.70 -7.95
N ILE A 325 -0.05 -20.52 -7.39
CA ILE A 325 1.16 -20.30 -6.58
C ILE A 325 1.04 -20.99 -5.23
N MET A 326 -0.14 -20.91 -4.59
CA MET A 326 -0.35 -21.54 -3.28
C MET A 326 -0.28 -23.06 -3.37
N ALA A 327 -0.83 -23.64 -4.44
CA ALA A 327 -0.72 -25.05 -4.84
C ALA A 327 -1.05 -26.10 -3.74
N ASP A 328 -1.76 -25.72 -2.67
CA ASP A 328 -2.04 -26.59 -1.52
C ASP A 328 -3.44 -26.34 -0.94
N ALA A 329 -4.21 -27.42 -0.76
CA ALA A 329 -5.58 -27.36 -0.26
C ALA A 329 -5.64 -27.03 1.23
N GLY A 330 -4.66 -27.45 2.03
CA GLY A 330 -4.57 -27.17 3.47
C GLY A 330 -4.38 -25.68 3.73
N TYR A 331 -3.50 -25.02 2.96
CA TYR A 331 -3.33 -23.57 3.01
C TYR A 331 -4.58 -22.82 2.54
N GLY A 332 -5.27 -23.32 1.50
CA GLY A 332 -6.57 -22.79 1.08
C GLY A 332 -7.64 -22.84 2.18
N LEU A 333 -7.70 -23.93 2.94
CA LEU A 333 -8.59 -24.08 4.10
C LEU A 333 -8.24 -23.11 5.25
N ILE A 334 -6.96 -22.89 5.52
CA ILE A 334 -6.51 -21.89 6.50
C ILE A 334 -7.00 -20.49 6.09
N LEU A 335 -6.88 -20.13 4.82
CA LEU A 335 -7.40 -18.85 4.30
C LEU A 335 -8.92 -18.76 4.40
N ALA A 336 -9.64 -19.86 4.13
CA ALA A 336 -11.10 -19.90 4.29
C ALA A 336 -11.49 -19.68 5.77
N LEU A 337 -10.82 -20.35 6.71
CA LEU A 337 -11.05 -20.19 8.14
C LEU A 337 -10.74 -18.77 8.61
N PHE A 338 -9.61 -18.19 8.17
CA PHE A 338 -9.24 -16.81 8.46
C PHE A 338 -10.31 -15.82 7.96
N THR A 339 -10.89 -16.08 6.79
CA THR A 339 -11.97 -15.26 6.21
C THR A 339 -13.24 -15.30 7.06
N LEU A 340 -13.60 -16.48 7.56
CA LEU A 340 -14.76 -16.67 8.44
C LEU A 340 -14.58 -15.99 9.80
N VAL A 341 -13.41 -16.16 10.43
CA VAL A 341 -13.09 -15.55 11.74
C VAL A 341 -13.05 -14.02 11.62
N SER A 342 -12.43 -13.51 10.56
CA SER A 342 -12.27 -12.07 10.33
C SER A 342 -13.52 -11.41 9.75
N TRP A 343 -14.61 -12.16 9.53
CA TRP A 343 -15.79 -11.67 8.81
C TRP A 343 -16.38 -10.42 9.45
N LYS A 344 -16.65 -10.45 10.76
CA LYS A 344 -17.26 -9.32 11.49
C LYS A 344 -16.35 -8.09 11.50
N TRP A 345 -15.04 -8.28 11.69
CA TRP A 345 -14.04 -7.22 11.71
C TRP A 345 -13.93 -6.52 10.35
N LEU A 346 -13.83 -7.28 9.26
CA LEU A 346 -13.78 -6.77 7.89
C LEU A 346 -15.05 -5.99 7.47
N GLY A 347 -16.17 -6.22 8.15
CA GLY A 347 -17.43 -5.50 7.89
C GLY A 347 -17.53 -4.14 8.55
N ARG A 348 -16.85 -3.95 9.67
CA ARG A 348 -16.91 -2.73 10.46
C ARG A 348 -16.14 -1.60 9.79
N TYR A 349 -15.04 -1.92 9.10
CA TYR A 349 -14.26 -0.94 8.36
C TYR A 349 -14.78 -0.82 6.92
N ASN A 350 -15.38 0.31 6.56
CA ASN A 350 -15.85 0.58 5.20
C ASN A 350 -14.77 0.33 4.13
N GLY A 351 -13.51 0.62 4.43
CA GLY A 351 -12.37 0.39 3.53
C GLY A 351 -11.93 -1.07 3.38
N ALA A 352 -12.39 -2.01 4.22
CA ALA A 352 -12.01 -3.42 4.17
C ALA A 352 -13.11 -4.35 3.62
N LYS A 353 -14.30 -3.81 3.34
CA LYS A 353 -15.46 -4.60 2.90
C LYS A 353 -15.21 -5.34 1.57
N TRP A 354 -14.42 -4.77 0.68
CA TRP A 354 -14.07 -5.36 -0.62
C TRP A 354 -13.19 -6.62 -0.51
N LEU A 355 -12.47 -6.79 0.61
CA LEU A 355 -11.60 -7.96 0.82
C LEU A 355 -12.40 -9.25 1.02
N ARG A 356 -13.62 -9.16 1.56
CA ARG A 356 -14.46 -10.34 1.85
C ARG A 356 -14.70 -11.22 0.63
N PRO A 357 -15.32 -10.72 -0.47
CA PRO A 357 -15.56 -11.55 -1.64
C PRO A 357 -14.27 -12.01 -2.30
N LEU A 358 -13.21 -11.20 -2.25
CA LEU A 358 -11.91 -11.55 -2.81
C LEU A 358 -11.28 -12.74 -2.07
N LEU A 359 -11.27 -12.72 -0.73
CA LEU A 359 -10.74 -13.81 0.08
C LEU A 359 -11.57 -15.10 -0.05
N ILE A 360 -12.89 -15.00 -0.19
CA ILE A 360 -13.74 -16.16 -0.52
C ILE A 360 -13.34 -16.76 -1.86
N SER A 361 -13.17 -15.93 -2.89
CA SER A 361 -12.76 -16.40 -4.22
C SER A 361 -11.39 -17.08 -4.15
N ILE A 362 -10.39 -16.41 -3.59
CA ILE A 362 -9.02 -16.92 -3.49
C ILE A 362 -8.96 -18.25 -2.72
N SER A 363 -9.64 -18.34 -1.58
CA SER A 363 -9.67 -19.57 -0.79
C SER A 363 -10.37 -20.70 -1.52
N SER A 364 -11.50 -20.44 -2.19
CA SER A 364 -12.22 -21.43 -3.01
C SER A 364 -11.35 -21.95 -4.16
N PHE A 365 -10.73 -21.06 -4.94
CA PHE A 365 -9.86 -21.46 -6.04
C PHE A 365 -8.63 -22.23 -5.53
N SER A 366 -8.05 -21.83 -4.39
CA SER A 366 -6.88 -22.51 -3.80
C SER A 366 -7.23 -23.92 -3.31
N ILE A 367 -8.41 -24.11 -2.70
CA ILE A 367 -8.88 -25.44 -2.30
C ILE A 367 -9.10 -26.31 -3.53
N VAL A 368 -9.82 -25.81 -4.54
CA VAL A 368 -10.09 -26.56 -5.78
C VAL A 368 -8.79 -26.96 -6.46
N TYR A 369 -7.86 -26.02 -6.66
CA TYR A 369 -6.59 -26.29 -7.31
C TYR A 369 -5.67 -27.22 -6.49
N GLY A 370 -5.61 -27.04 -5.17
CA GLY A 370 -4.86 -27.92 -4.27
C GLY A 370 -5.38 -29.35 -4.25
N VAL A 371 -6.71 -29.54 -4.32
CA VAL A 371 -7.35 -30.86 -4.45
C VAL A 371 -7.00 -31.50 -5.79
N LEU A 372 -7.01 -30.73 -6.90
CA LEU A 372 -6.62 -31.23 -8.22
C LEU A 372 -5.16 -31.71 -8.29
N LEU A 373 -4.27 -31.08 -7.52
CA LEU A 373 -2.87 -31.48 -7.35
C LEU A 373 -2.70 -32.65 -6.36
N GLY A 374 -3.66 -32.83 -5.47
CA GLY A 374 -3.58 -33.79 -4.36
C GLY A 374 -2.56 -33.39 -3.30
N SER A 375 -2.35 -32.10 -3.03
CA SER A 375 -1.44 -31.61 -1.98
C SER A 375 -2.22 -31.11 -0.77
N TYR A 376 -1.95 -31.71 0.40
CA TYR A 376 -2.49 -31.28 1.69
C TYR A 376 -1.33 -31.08 2.68
N TRP A 377 -0.93 -29.83 2.94
CA TRP A 377 0.27 -29.49 3.73
C TRP A 377 1.55 -30.19 3.22
N GLY A 378 1.66 -30.40 1.91
CA GLY A 378 2.77 -31.17 1.31
C GLY A 378 2.74 -32.67 1.61
N VAL A 379 1.59 -33.23 1.99
CA VAL A 379 1.36 -34.67 2.11
C VAL A 379 0.44 -35.13 0.99
N GLU A 380 0.86 -36.17 0.25
CA GLU A 380 0.02 -36.81 -0.75
C GLU A 380 -1.00 -37.75 -0.08
N PRO A 381 -2.29 -37.76 -0.50
CA PRO A 381 -3.29 -38.68 0.01
C PRO A 381 -2.93 -40.14 -0.33
N LYS A 382 -3.20 -41.07 0.61
CA LYS A 382 -2.93 -42.50 0.41
C LYS A 382 -3.73 -43.05 -0.78
N ALA A 383 -3.07 -43.82 -1.64
CA ALA A 383 -3.70 -44.47 -2.79
C ALA A 383 -4.91 -45.32 -2.36
N GLY A 384 -6.08 -45.07 -2.96
CA GLY A 384 -7.34 -45.78 -2.67
C GLY A 384 -8.39 -44.99 -1.86
N THR A 385 -8.13 -43.74 -1.49
CA THR A 385 -9.16 -42.83 -0.92
C THR A 385 -9.88 -42.05 -2.02
N TRP A 386 -11.14 -41.63 -1.80
CA TRP A 386 -11.90 -40.78 -2.74
C TRP A 386 -11.15 -39.48 -3.13
N LEU A 387 -10.29 -38.99 -2.23
CA LEU A 387 -9.40 -37.85 -2.47
C LEU A 387 -8.26 -38.14 -3.45
N ALA A 388 -7.85 -39.41 -3.59
CA ALA A 388 -6.82 -39.83 -4.55
C ALA A 388 -7.39 -40.01 -5.97
N GLU A 389 -8.69 -40.31 -6.12
CA GLU A 389 -9.36 -40.35 -7.44
C GLU A 389 -9.54 -38.97 -8.07
N LEU A 390 -9.55 -37.90 -7.26
CA LEU A 390 -9.64 -36.51 -7.71
C LEU A 390 -8.29 -35.89 -8.11
N LYS A 391 -7.17 -36.64 -7.98
CA LYS A 391 -5.83 -36.21 -8.38
C LYS A 391 -5.68 -36.32 -9.91
N ILE A 392 -6.00 -35.24 -10.61
CA ILE A 392 -5.92 -35.18 -12.08
C ILE A 392 -4.53 -34.70 -12.53
N ILE A 393 -3.82 -33.91 -11.72
CA ILE A 393 -2.55 -33.28 -12.09
C ILE A 393 -1.44 -33.72 -11.14
N ASN A 394 -0.46 -34.45 -11.67
CA ASN A 394 0.74 -34.83 -10.90
C ASN A 394 1.77 -33.68 -10.95
N ILE A 395 2.12 -33.11 -9.79
CA ILE A 395 3.12 -32.04 -9.67
C ILE A 395 4.52 -32.48 -10.16
N ASN A 396 4.79 -33.79 -10.11
CA ASN A 396 6.05 -34.39 -10.55
C ASN A 396 6.21 -34.42 -12.09
N ASN A 397 5.14 -34.15 -12.85
CA ASN A 397 5.23 -34.01 -14.30
C ASN A 397 5.48 -32.53 -14.67
N PHE A 398 6.74 -32.12 -14.54
CA PHE A 398 7.15 -30.73 -14.80
C PHE A 398 6.79 -30.27 -16.21
N ASN A 399 6.89 -31.14 -17.21
CA ASN A 399 6.57 -30.80 -18.60
C ASN A 399 5.08 -30.49 -18.77
N ALA A 400 4.19 -31.29 -18.17
CA ALA A 400 2.76 -31.05 -18.23
C ALA A 400 2.35 -29.78 -17.46
N MET A 401 2.95 -29.53 -16.30
CA MET A 401 2.68 -28.34 -15.49
C MET A 401 3.15 -27.06 -16.19
N MET A 402 4.36 -27.09 -16.73
CA MET A 402 4.91 -25.98 -17.50
C MET A 402 4.04 -25.67 -18.73
N ALA A 403 3.60 -26.70 -19.46
CA ALA A 403 2.69 -26.54 -20.59
C ALA A 403 1.35 -25.93 -20.16
N LEU A 404 0.76 -26.39 -19.05
CA LEU A 404 -0.50 -25.86 -18.50
C LEU A 404 -0.38 -24.38 -18.15
N VAL A 405 0.70 -23.98 -17.47
CA VAL A 405 0.92 -22.59 -17.09
C VAL A 405 1.16 -21.69 -18.30
N ILE A 406 1.90 -22.16 -19.31
CA ILE A 406 2.07 -21.43 -20.58
C ILE A 406 0.72 -21.26 -21.27
N VAL A 407 -0.10 -22.31 -21.35
CA VAL A 407 -1.45 -22.22 -21.96
C VAL A 407 -2.33 -21.22 -21.23
N ILE A 408 -2.30 -21.20 -19.89
CA ILE A 408 -3.04 -20.21 -19.09
C ILE A 408 -2.52 -18.79 -19.36
N GLY A 409 -1.19 -18.60 -19.44
CA GLY A 409 -0.59 -17.30 -19.78
C GLY A 409 -0.96 -16.82 -21.18
N CYS A 410 -0.92 -17.71 -22.17
CA CYS A 410 -1.39 -17.43 -23.53
C CYS A 410 -2.87 -17.05 -23.55
N LEU A 411 -3.73 -17.78 -22.83
CA LEU A 411 -5.15 -17.48 -22.72
C LEU A 411 -5.37 -16.11 -22.08
N HIS A 412 -4.64 -15.81 -21.00
CA HIS A 412 -4.73 -14.54 -20.30
C HIS A 412 -4.35 -13.33 -21.18
N ILE A 413 -3.24 -13.42 -21.92
CA ILE A 413 -2.82 -12.37 -22.86
C ILE A 413 -3.79 -12.27 -24.05
N CYS A 414 -4.29 -13.40 -24.56
CA CYS A 414 -5.33 -13.41 -25.58
C CYS A 414 -6.59 -12.66 -25.13
N LEU A 415 -7.01 -12.83 -23.87
CA LEU A 415 -8.15 -12.10 -23.32
C LEU A 415 -7.87 -10.60 -23.25
N GLY A 416 -6.66 -10.19 -22.85
CA GLY A 416 -6.26 -8.77 -22.90
C GLY A 416 -6.33 -8.20 -24.33
N SER A 417 -5.70 -8.87 -25.28
CA SER A 417 -5.74 -8.47 -26.70
C SER A 417 -7.17 -8.49 -27.28
N ALA A 418 -8.02 -9.41 -26.84
CA ALA A 418 -9.42 -9.47 -27.28
C ALA A 418 -10.23 -8.29 -26.73
N MET A 419 -9.98 -7.88 -25.49
CA MET A 419 -10.58 -6.67 -24.91
C MET A 419 -10.20 -5.43 -25.71
N ARG A 420 -8.92 -5.30 -26.08
CA ARG A 420 -8.44 -4.23 -26.96
C ARG A 420 -9.12 -4.26 -28.33
N ALA A 421 -9.26 -5.44 -28.93
CA ALA A 421 -9.90 -5.61 -30.24
C ALA A 421 -11.40 -5.26 -30.22
N TRP A 422 -12.10 -5.55 -29.12
CA TRP A 422 -13.53 -5.29 -29.01
C TRP A 422 -13.85 -3.80 -28.85
N PHE A 423 -13.03 -3.07 -28.08
CA PHE A 423 -13.33 -1.68 -27.68
C PHE A 423 -12.62 -0.60 -28.49
N SER A 424 -11.56 -0.92 -29.24
CA SER A 424 -10.95 0.09 -30.11
C SER A 424 -11.98 0.62 -31.11
N THR A 425 -12.02 1.93 -31.33
CA THR A 425 -12.88 2.56 -32.34
C THR A 425 -12.28 2.44 -33.75
N GLN A 426 -10.96 2.26 -33.84
CA GLN A 426 -10.21 2.24 -35.10
C GLN A 426 -10.05 0.82 -35.63
N LEU A 427 -10.47 0.58 -36.87
CA LEU A 427 -10.40 -0.76 -37.50
C LEU A 427 -8.99 -1.35 -37.52
N ASN A 428 -7.97 -0.54 -37.76
CA ASN A 428 -6.59 -1.03 -37.82
C ASN A 428 -6.13 -1.56 -36.46
N GLU A 429 -6.46 -0.88 -35.37
CA GLU A 429 -6.09 -1.35 -34.04
C GLU A 429 -6.84 -2.64 -33.65
N ARG A 430 -8.11 -2.78 -34.07
CA ARG A 430 -8.84 -4.05 -33.91
C ARG A 430 -8.13 -5.19 -34.64
N LEU A 431 -7.76 -4.97 -35.89
CA LEU A 431 -7.09 -5.97 -36.73
C LEU A 431 -5.67 -6.29 -36.25
N GLN A 432 -4.94 -5.30 -35.73
CA GLN A 432 -3.64 -5.51 -35.12
C GLN A 432 -3.75 -6.40 -33.87
N ALA A 433 -4.71 -6.12 -32.99
CA ALA A 433 -4.96 -6.93 -31.79
C ALA A 433 -5.39 -8.38 -32.13
N LEU A 434 -6.23 -8.55 -33.16
CA LEU A 434 -6.57 -9.87 -33.70
C LEU A 434 -5.34 -10.59 -34.28
N GLY A 435 -4.42 -9.85 -34.91
CA GLY A 435 -3.14 -10.38 -35.39
C GLY A 435 -2.31 -11.00 -34.27
N PHE A 436 -2.22 -10.35 -33.11
CA PHE A 436 -1.53 -10.91 -31.94
C PHE A 436 -2.22 -12.15 -31.37
N ILE A 437 -3.55 -12.18 -31.32
CA ILE A 437 -4.30 -13.38 -30.90
C ILE A 437 -3.99 -14.55 -31.85
N LEU A 438 -4.03 -14.29 -33.16
CA LEU A 438 -3.71 -15.29 -34.18
C LEU A 438 -2.27 -15.80 -34.06
N PHE A 439 -1.32 -14.90 -33.74
CA PHE A 439 0.08 -15.27 -33.50
C PHE A 439 0.22 -16.21 -32.31
N ILE A 440 -0.47 -15.94 -31.19
CA ILE A 440 -0.46 -16.81 -30.00
C ILE A 440 -1.09 -18.17 -30.32
N ILE A 441 -2.21 -18.19 -31.05
CA ILE A 441 -2.86 -19.44 -31.48
C ILE A 441 -1.93 -20.25 -32.39
N ALA A 442 -1.26 -19.60 -33.34
CA ALA A 442 -0.28 -20.25 -34.23
C ALA A 442 0.86 -20.89 -33.42
N ALA A 443 1.36 -20.20 -32.39
CA ALA A 443 2.39 -20.73 -31.49
C ALA A 443 1.91 -21.95 -30.68
N LEU A 444 0.68 -21.93 -30.17
CA LEU A 444 0.10 -23.08 -29.46
C LEU A 444 -0.12 -24.28 -30.40
N VAL A 445 -0.63 -24.06 -31.61
CA VAL A 445 -0.83 -25.12 -32.62
C VAL A 445 0.51 -25.70 -33.07
N PHE A 446 1.53 -24.87 -33.26
CA PHE A 446 2.90 -25.32 -33.55
C PHE A 446 3.47 -26.19 -32.43
N SER A 447 3.32 -25.75 -31.17
CA SER A 447 3.75 -26.50 -29.99
C SER A 447 3.06 -27.87 -29.91
N LEU A 448 1.74 -27.94 -30.16
CA LEU A 448 1.00 -29.20 -30.19
C LEU A 448 1.41 -30.11 -31.36
N GLY A 449 1.68 -29.52 -32.52
CA GLY A 449 2.18 -30.23 -33.71
C GLY A 449 3.57 -30.84 -33.50
N LEU A 450 4.44 -30.18 -32.73
CA LEU A 450 5.71 -30.74 -32.29
C LEU A 450 5.50 -31.89 -31.30
N ALA A 451 4.66 -31.69 -30.27
CA ALA A 451 4.45 -32.68 -29.22
C ALA A 451 3.82 -33.98 -29.72
N LYS A 452 2.90 -33.92 -30.71
CA LYS A 452 2.20 -35.09 -31.26
C LYS A 452 2.77 -35.60 -32.60
N HIS A 453 3.88 -35.04 -33.09
CA HIS A 453 4.49 -35.39 -34.38
C HIS A 453 3.54 -35.35 -35.61
N HIS A 454 2.47 -34.55 -35.59
CA HIS A 454 1.56 -34.40 -36.74
C HIS A 454 2.06 -33.32 -37.71
N ASN A 455 2.50 -33.71 -38.90
CA ASN A 455 3.01 -32.76 -39.91
C ASN A 455 1.94 -31.76 -40.40
N SER A 456 0.68 -32.17 -40.53
CA SER A 456 -0.40 -31.28 -40.98
C SER A 456 -0.64 -30.08 -40.04
N LEU A 457 -0.46 -30.26 -38.72
CA LEU A 457 -0.59 -29.17 -37.75
C LEU A 457 0.57 -28.17 -37.86
N LYS A 458 1.78 -28.66 -38.21
CA LYS A 458 2.95 -27.79 -38.40
C LYS A 458 2.79 -26.93 -39.65
N GLU A 459 2.36 -27.51 -40.76
CA GLU A 459 2.08 -26.76 -42.00
C GLU A 459 1.02 -25.69 -41.78
N LEU A 460 -0.08 -26.03 -41.10
CA LEU A 460 -1.12 -25.07 -40.73
C LEU A 460 -0.56 -23.92 -39.88
N SER A 461 0.33 -24.21 -38.92
CA SER A 461 0.91 -23.18 -38.06
C SER A 461 1.79 -22.19 -38.81
N TYR A 462 2.57 -22.62 -39.81
CA TYR A 462 3.38 -21.72 -40.63
C TYR A 462 2.52 -20.75 -41.44
N VAL A 463 1.40 -21.24 -41.98
CA VAL A 463 0.43 -20.39 -42.70
C VAL A 463 -0.19 -19.37 -41.74
N LEU A 464 -0.63 -19.79 -40.55
CA LEU A 464 -1.18 -18.91 -39.53
C LEU A 464 -0.17 -17.86 -39.05
N PHE A 465 1.09 -18.24 -38.86
CA PHE A 465 2.15 -17.31 -38.50
C PHE A 465 2.34 -16.23 -39.57
N LEU A 466 2.41 -16.63 -40.84
CA LEU A 466 2.56 -15.68 -41.95
C LEU A 466 1.39 -14.70 -42.02
N ILE A 467 0.16 -15.19 -41.86
CA ILE A 467 -1.05 -14.34 -41.82
C ILE A 467 -0.99 -13.37 -40.63
N SER A 468 -0.67 -13.86 -39.43
CA SER A 468 -0.60 -13.04 -38.23
C SER A 468 0.45 -11.94 -38.33
N LEU A 469 1.63 -12.25 -38.87
CA LEU A 469 2.72 -11.31 -39.10
C LEU A 469 2.31 -10.22 -40.09
N LEU A 470 1.66 -10.61 -41.19
CA LEU A 470 1.14 -9.66 -42.17
C LEU A 470 0.08 -8.73 -41.56
N MET A 471 -0.86 -9.26 -40.75
CA MET A 471 -1.85 -8.42 -40.08
C MET A 471 -1.21 -7.43 -39.12
N ILE A 472 -0.26 -7.87 -38.29
CA ILE A 472 0.45 -6.99 -37.34
C ILE A 472 1.20 -5.90 -38.10
N MET A 473 1.92 -6.23 -39.18
CA MET A 473 2.70 -5.26 -39.95
C MET A 473 1.84 -4.25 -40.71
N ILE A 474 0.76 -4.70 -41.36
CA ILE A 474 -0.06 -3.84 -42.24
C ILE A 474 -0.89 -2.85 -41.42
N PHE A 475 -1.41 -3.29 -40.27
CA PHE A 475 -2.35 -2.55 -39.44
C PHE A 475 -1.71 -1.83 -38.23
N ALA A 476 -0.38 -1.83 -38.14
CA ALA A 476 0.37 -1.09 -37.12
C ALA A 476 0.24 0.45 -37.20
N SER A 477 -0.26 1.01 -38.30
CA SER A 477 -0.32 2.47 -38.51
C SER A 477 -1.66 2.90 -39.09
N ASN A 478 -2.17 4.01 -38.56
CA ASN A 478 -3.40 4.69 -39.01
C ASN A 478 -3.15 5.85 -39.98
N GLU A 479 -1.89 6.14 -40.33
CA GLU A 479 -1.60 7.27 -41.23
C GLU A 479 -1.98 6.91 -42.68
N PRO A 480 -2.84 7.70 -43.36
CA PRO A 480 -3.14 7.48 -44.78
C PRO A 480 -1.90 7.76 -45.62
N VAL A 481 -1.64 6.92 -46.63
CA VAL A 481 -0.47 7.04 -47.51
C VAL A 481 -0.73 8.13 -48.54
N THR A 482 -0.31 9.36 -48.25
CA THR A 482 -0.46 10.50 -49.17
C THR A 482 0.87 10.92 -49.81
N GLY A 483 2.02 10.35 -49.41
CA GLY A 483 3.33 10.59 -50.03
C GLY A 483 4.50 9.74 -49.51
N PHE A 484 5.68 9.87 -50.12
CA PHE A 484 6.88 9.07 -49.80
C PHE A 484 7.32 9.17 -48.32
N LYS A 485 7.19 10.34 -47.70
CA LYS A 485 7.47 10.54 -46.26
C LYS A 485 6.52 9.72 -45.36
N SER A 486 5.23 9.67 -45.68
CA SER A 486 4.25 8.87 -44.94
C SER A 486 4.47 7.36 -45.12
N LEU A 487 4.97 6.94 -46.29
CA LEU A 487 5.32 5.56 -46.57
C LEU A 487 6.53 5.10 -45.74
N VAL A 488 7.57 5.94 -45.64
CA VAL A 488 8.74 5.67 -44.78
C VAL A 488 8.34 5.61 -43.30
N LYS A 489 7.51 6.55 -42.82
CA LYS A 489 6.97 6.50 -41.44
C LYS A 489 6.17 5.24 -41.19
N ARG A 490 5.31 4.84 -42.11
CA ARG A 490 4.52 3.60 -42.00
C ARG A 490 5.41 2.36 -41.90
N ILE A 491 6.46 2.26 -42.72
CA ILE A 491 7.45 1.17 -42.61
C ILE A 491 8.12 1.17 -41.23
N PHE A 492 8.46 2.35 -40.70
CA PHE A 492 9.04 2.46 -39.36
C PHE A 492 8.05 2.02 -38.27
N HIS A 493 6.77 2.40 -38.37
CA HIS A 493 5.71 1.93 -37.46
C HIS A 493 5.47 0.42 -37.59
N SER A 494 5.51 -0.15 -38.80
CA SER A 494 5.42 -1.59 -39.01
C SER A 494 6.61 -2.34 -38.39
N LEU A 495 7.83 -1.80 -38.49
CA LEU A 495 9.00 -2.35 -37.79
C LEU A 495 8.87 -2.23 -36.27
N ALA A 496 8.36 -1.10 -35.78
CA ALA A 496 8.13 -0.89 -34.36
C ALA A 496 7.10 -1.89 -33.80
N ALA A 497 6.04 -2.20 -34.54
CA ALA A 497 5.08 -3.24 -34.12
C ALA A 497 5.70 -4.65 -34.05
N LEU A 498 6.72 -4.94 -34.89
CA LEU A 498 7.46 -6.19 -34.78
C LEU A 498 8.34 -6.27 -33.52
N TYR A 499 8.76 -5.13 -32.96
CA TYR A 499 9.49 -5.08 -31.69
C TYR A 499 8.63 -5.51 -30.50
N GLU A 500 7.29 -5.45 -30.62
CA GLU A 500 6.37 -5.96 -29.60
C GLU A 500 6.36 -7.50 -29.52
N LEU A 501 6.75 -8.22 -30.59
CA LEU A 501 6.73 -9.69 -30.62
C LEU A 501 7.73 -10.35 -29.66
N PRO A 502 9.03 -9.96 -29.61
CA PRO A 502 9.94 -10.43 -28.57
C PRO A 502 9.41 -10.14 -27.16
N SER A 503 8.75 -8.99 -26.98
CA SER A 503 8.18 -8.64 -25.68
C SER A 503 6.99 -9.54 -25.31
N LEU A 504 6.12 -9.89 -26.27
CA LEU A 504 5.04 -10.85 -26.09
C LEU A 504 5.56 -12.21 -25.63
N LEU A 505 6.64 -12.71 -26.25
CA LEU A 505 7.27 -13.96 -25.84
C LEU A 505 7.83 -13.87 -24.41
N GLY A 506 8.46 -12.75 -24.06
CA GLY A 506 8.91 -12.49 -22.69
C GLY A 506 7.77 -12.47 -21.68
N ASP A 507 6.64 -11.84 -22.02
CA ASP A 507 5.45 -11.76 -21.18
C ASP A 507 4.83 -13.15 -20.96
N ILE A 508 4.71 -13.98 -22.01
CA ILE A 508 4.24 -15.38 -21.89
C ILE A 508 5.18 -16.22 -21.02
N LEU A 509 6.49 -16.10 -21.22
CA LEU A 509 7.49 -16.83 -20.43
C LEU A 509 7.49 -16.40 -18.96
N SER A 510 7.10 -15.16 -18.63
CA SER A 510 6.98 -14.68 -17.25
C SER A 510 5.98 -15.51 -16.42
N TYR A 511 4.97 -16.13 -17.06
CA TYR A 511 4.00 -16.98 -16.38
C TYR A 511 4.63 -18.25 -15.79
N LEU A 512 5.78 -18.70 -16.28
CA LEU A 512 6.53 -19.82 -15.69
C LEU A 512 6.84 -19.62 -14.20
N ARG A 513 6.83 -18.36 -13.75
CA ARG A 513 6.95 -18.01 -12.33
C ARG A 513 5.86 -18.65 -11.46
N LEU A 514 4.63 -18.74 -11.96
CA LEU A 514 3.51 -19.39 -11.26
C LEU A 514 3.87 -20.83 -10.89
N PHE A 515 4.41 -21.56 -11.88
CA PHE A 515 4.86 -22.93 -11.70
C PHE A 515 6.09 -23.01 -10.77
N ALA A 516 7.12 -22.21 -11.00
CA ALA A 516 8.35 -22.26 -10.20
C ALA A 516 8.09 -22.01 -8.71
N LEU A 517 7.20 -21.07 -8.40
CA LEU A 517 6.89 -20.70 -7.02
C LEU A 517 5.97 -21.73 -6.34
N GLY A 518 4.97 -22.26 -7.05
CA GLY A 518 4.15 -23.36 -6.53
C GLY A 518 4.99 -24.63 -6.27
N LEU A 519 5.92 -24.95 -7.17
CA LEU A 519 6.85 -26.07 -6.99
C LEU A 519 7.78 -25.86 -5.80
N ALA A 520 8.32 -24.64 -5.63
CA ALA A 520 9.17 -24.28 -4.49
C ALA A 520 8.39 -24.43 -3.17
N GLY A 521 7.17 -23.92 -3.09
CA GLY A 521 6.29 -24.04 -1.92
C GLY A 521 5.97 -25.51 -1.58
N ALA A 522 5.64 -26.33 -2.58
CA ALA A 522 5.41 -27.76 -2.39
C ALA A 522 6.68 -28.50 -1.91
N SER A 523 7.84 -28.19 -2.52
CA SER A 523 9.13 -28.81 -2.16
C SER A 523 9.54 -28.44 -0.74
N LEU A 524 9.31 -27.18 -0.32
CA LEU A 524 9.61 -26.71 1.03
C LEU A 524 8.72 -27.37 2.07
N ALA A 525 7.41 -27.53 1.77
CA ALA A 525 6.47 -28.27 2.63
C ALA A 525 6.93 -29.72 2.85
N ILE A 526 7.29 -30.43 1.77
CA ILE A 526 7.81 -31.79 1.84
C ILE A 526 9.10 -31.84 2.68
N THR A 527 10.01 -30.88 2.49
CA THR A 527 11.28 -30.81 3.24
C THR A 527 11.06 -30.58 4.74
N PHE A 528 10.11 -29.72 5.12
CA PHE A 528 9.78 -29.52 6.53
C PHE A 528 9.10 -30.76 7.13
N ASN A 529 8.23 -31.43 6.38
CA ASN A 529 7.59 -32.67 6.82
C ASN A 529 8.62 -33.78 7.05
N THR A 530 9.56 -33.97 6.11
CA THR A 530 10.62 -34.98 6.27
C THR A 530 11.53 -34.64 7.43
N LEU A 531 11.95 -33.37 7.59
CA LEU A 531 12.77 -32.96 8.72
C LEU A 531 12.08 -33.22 10.06
N ALA A 532 10.79 -32.87 10.18
CA ALA A 532 10.00 -33.13 11.39
C ALA A 532 9.88 -34.63 11.69
N MET A 533 9.65 -35.47 10.67
CA MET A 533 9.59 -36.92 10.82
C MET A 533 10.91 -37.51 11.33
N HIS A 534 12.06 -37.11 10.77
CA HIS A 534 13.36 -37.60 11.22
C HIS A 534 13.64 -37.24 12.69
N ILE A 535 13.32 -36.00 13.10
CA ILE A 535 13.48 -35.54 14.48
C ILE A 535 12.53 -36.28 15.43
N GLY A 536 11.30 -36.52 14.98
CA GLY A 536 10.27 -37.22 15.76
C GLY A 536 10.65 -38.67 16.06
N HIS A 537 11.29 -39.36 15.13
CA HIS A 537 11.81 -40.72 15.34
C HIS A 537 13.09 -40.77 16.18
N SER A 538 13.93 -39.72 16.18
CA SER A 538 15.28 -39.78 16.74
C SER A 538 15.42 -39.13 18.13
N THR A 539 14.68 -38.06 18.42
CA THR A 539 14.93 -37.21 19.60
C THR A 539 13.68 -37.04 20.47
N SER A 540 12.65 -36.36 19.97
CA SER A 540 11.44 -36.07 20.72
C SER A 540 10.31 -35.66 19.78
N TRP A 541 9.13 -36.24 20.00
CA TRP A 541 7.91 -35.91 19.25
C TRP A 541 7.47 -34.46 19.48
N VAL A 542 7.78 -33.86 20.64
CA VAL A 542 7.44 -32.46 20.94
C VAL A 542 8.25 -31.51 20.06
N LEU A 543 9.55 -31.77 19.92
CA LEU A 543 10.42 -30.97 19.06
C LEU A 543 10.01 -31.06 17.59
N ALA A 544 9.61 -32.26 17.14
CA ALA A 544 9.08 -32.46 15.80
C ALA A 544 7.82 -31.62 15.51
N ILE A 545 6.89 -31.54 16.45
CA ILE A 545 5.67 -30.71 16.31
C ILE A 545 6.04 -29.23 16.20
N ILE A 546 6.98 -28.75 17.01
CA ILE A 546 7.42 -27.35 16.97
C ILE A 546 8.06 -27.02 15.61
N VAL A 547 8.96 -27.88 15.13
CA VAL A 547 9.60 -27.71 13.81
C VAL A 547 8.56 -27.74 12.68
N LEU A 548 7.60 -28.65 12.74
CA LEU A 548 6.52 -28.72 11.76
C LEU A 548 5.67 -27.46 11.77
N LEU A 549 5.26 -26.97 12.95
CA LEU A 549 4.44 -25.78 13.08
C LEU A 549 5.17 -24.54 12.52
N ILE A 550 6.45 -24.36 12.89
CA ILE A 550 7.25 -23.24 12.40
C ILE A 550 7.47 -23.35 10.88
N GLY A 551 7.87 -24.51 10.39
CA GLY A 551 8.13 -24.74 8.98
C GLY A 551 6.89 -24.53 8.11
N GLN A 552 5.76 -25.09 8.52
CA GLN A 552 4.49 -24.94 7.79
C GLN A 552 3.96 -23.51 7.84
N THR A 553 4.12 -22.81 8.97
CA THR A 553 3.76 -21.38 9.09
C THR A 553 4.63 -20.51 8.18
N MET A 554 5.95 -20.77 8.15
CA MET A 554 6.89 -20.06 7.30
C MET A 554 6.59 -20.31 5.81
N ASN A 555 6.35 -21.57 5.43
CA ASN A 555 5.99 -21.90 4.05
C ASN A 555 4.68 -21.22 3.63
N PHE A 556 3.66 -21.26 4.49
CA PHE A 556 2.41 -20.55 4.26
C PHE A 556 2.63 -19.04 4.06
N ALA A 557 3.44 -18.40 4.90
CA ALA A 557 3.73 -16.97 4.78
C ALA A 557 4.47 -16.62 3.47
N LEU A 558 5.45 -17.43 3.07
CA LEU A 558 6.19 -17.25 1.82
C LEU A 558 5.29 -17.46 0.59
N CYS A 559 4.47 -18.52 0.59
CA CYS A 559 3.51 -18.77 -0.47
C CYS A 559 2.47 -17.66 -0.56
N LEU A 560 1.97 -17.16 0.57
CA LEU A 560 1.01 -16.06 0.63
C LEU A 560 1.60 -14.77 0.04
N MET A 561 2.79 -14.37 0.50
CA MET A 561 3.49 -13.18 0.00
C MET A 561 3.80 -13.30 -1.49
N GLY A 562 4.32 -14.47 -1.90
CA GLY A 562 4.61 -14.77 -3.29
C GLY A 562 3.37 -14.74 -4.17
N ALA A 563 2.26 -15.31 -3.72
CA ALA A 563 0.99 -15.34 -4.44
C ALA A 563 0.42 -13.95 -4.67
N VAL A 564 0.44 -13.08 -3.64
CA VAL A 564 0.00 -11.69 -3.76
C VAL A 564 0.91 -10.92 -4.71
N ILE A 565 2.23 -10.89 -4.48
CA ILE A 565 3.15 -10.05 -5.26
C ILE A 565 3.18 -10.49 -6.73
N HIS A 566 3.34 -11.78 -6.99
CA HIS A 566 3.47 -12.27 -8.35
C HIS A 566 2.13 -12.39 -9.08
N GLY A 567 1.04 -12.70 -8.37
CA GLY A 567 -0.30 -12.68 -8.94
C GLY A 567 -0.71 -11.27 -9.36
N LEU A 568 -0.36 -10.24 -8.59
CA LEU A 568 -0.60 -8.85 -8.97
C LEU A 568 0.32 -8.40 -10.12
N ARG A 569 1.60 -8.80 -10.09
CA ARG A 569 2.54 -8.48 -11.18
C ARG A 569 2.00 -8.96 -12.54
N LEU A 570 1.59 -10.22 -12.64
CA LEU A 570 1.06 -10.83 -13.86
C LEU A 570 -0.16 -10.10 -14.42
N ASN A 571 -0.99 -9.56 -13.53
CA ASN A 571 -2.09 -8.71 -13.97
C ASN A 571 -1.56 -7.36 -14.43
N TYR A 572 -0.79 -6.66 -13.60
CA TYR A 572 -0.37 -5.28 -13.88
C TYR A 572 0.60 -5.13 -15.06
N ILE A 573 1.69 -5.88 -15.12
CA ILE A 573 2.71 -5.69 -16.15
C ILE A 573 2.31 -6.42 -17.42
N GLU A 574 1.93 -7.69 -17.29
CA GLU A 574 1.64 -8.52 -18.45
C GLU A 574 0.22 -8.23 -18.99
N PHE A 575 -0.86 -8.26 -18.20
CA PHE A 575 -2.21 -8.11 -18.77
C PHE A 575 -2.60 -6.68 -19.14
N PHE A 576 -2.35 -5.66 -18.29
CA PHE A 576 -2.77 -4.28 -18.60
C PHE A 576 -2.10 -3.75 -19.87
N LYS A 577 -0.85 -4.11 -20.11
CA LYS A 577 -0.11 -3.72 -21.32
C LYS A 577 -0.79 -4.17 -22.61
N TRP A 578 -1.43 -5.34 -22.62
CA TRP A 578 -2.13 -5.87 -23.79
C TRP A 578 -3.62 -5.46 -23.82
N ALA A 579 -4.22 -5.18 -22.66
CA ALA A 579 -5.63 -4.84 -22.51
C ALA A 579 -5.94 -3.34 -22.64
N LEU A 580 -5.08 -2.47 -22.10
CA LEU A 580 -5.29 -1.03 -22.03
C LEU A 580 -4.24 -0.27 -22.84
N LYS A 581 -4.70 0.74 -23.58
CA LYS A 581 -3.85 1.62 -24.39
C LYS A 581 -3.55 2.95 -23.70
N GLU A 582 -4.54 3.45 -22.95
CA GLU A 582 -4.54 4.80 -22.39
C GLU A 582 -4.94 4.78 -20.92
N ASP A 583 -4.31 5.67 -20.17
CA ASP A 583 -4.55 5.86 -18.75
C ASP A 583 -5.71 6.83 -18.56
N GLY A 584 -6.67 6.42 -17.74
CA GLY A 584 -7.74 7.29 -17.26
C GLY A 584 -7.35 8.02 -15.99
N TYR A 585 -8.17 9.00 -15.61
CA TYR A 585 -8.12 9.62 -14.29
C TYR A 585 -9.41 9.35 -13.53
N ILE A 586 -9.31 9.28 -12.21
CA ILE A 586 -10.44 8.95 -11.33
C ILE A 586 -11.46 10.09 -11.33
N TYR A 587 -12.72 9.72 -11.40
CA TYR A 587 -13.83 10.62 -11.10
C TYR A 587 -13.77 11.10 -9.63
N GLN A 588 -13.49 12.39 -9.46
CA GLN A 588 -13.48 13.07 -8.16
C GLN A 588 -14.69 14.01 -8.06
N PRO A 589 -15.79 13.58 -7.42
CA PRO A 589 -16.96 14.44 -7.25
C PRO A 589 -16.64 15.65 -6.36
N PHE A 590 -17.21 16.80 -6.71
CA PHE A 590 -17.21 17.99 -5.87
C PHE A 590 -18.27 17.86 -4.77
N LYS A 591 -17.92 17.15 -3.69
CA LYS A 591 -18.79 16.85 -2.55
C LYS A 591 -18.21 17.39 -1.24
N LYS A 592 -19.08 17.77 -0.30
CA LYS A 592 -18.70 18.05 1.09
C LYS A 592 -18.15 16.80 1.80
N GLN A 593 -17.10 16.96 2.59
CA GLN A 593 -16.56 15.87 3.38
C GLN A 593 -17.51 15.55 4.55
N GLU A 594 -18.14 14.37 4.50
CA GLU A 594 -18.90 13.85 5.63
C GLU A 594 -17.93 13.19 6.62
N ILE A 595 -17.93 13.64 7.87
CA ILE A 595 -17.22 12.95 8.96
C ILE A 595 -18.19 11.97 9.60
N SER A 596 -17.98 10.68 9.34
CA SER A 596 -18.69 9.61 10.04
C SER A 596 -18.24 9.52 11.50
N HIS A 597 -19.20 9.41 12.42
CA HIS A 597 -19.04 9.38 13.88
C HIS A 597 -18.36 8.12 14.46
N GLU A 598 -17.71 7.27 13.66
CA GLU A 598 -17.22 5.95 14.11
C GLU A 598 -15.77 5.94 14.65
#